data_AF-A0A4R0XWG9-F1
#
_entry.id   AF-A0A4R0XWG9-F1
#
_cell.length_a   1.000
_cell.length_b   1.000
_cell.length_c   1.000
_cell.angle_alpha   90.00
_cell.angle_beta   90.00
_cell.angle_gamma   90.00
#
_symmetry.space_group_name_H-M   'P 1'
#
loop_
_entity.id
_entity.type
_entity.pdbx_description
1 polymer ?
#
loop_
_entity_poly.entity_id
_entity_poly.type
_entity_poly.pdbx_seq_one_letter_code
_entity_poly.pdbx_strand_id
1 'polypeptide(L)'
;MINKLSIFYSHRKSMFYYHWYMKYSKIKTLSSSQFKRLVGIQSSTFLEMLEVLKISQANTQRGRPSSLLLEDQLLMTLSYWCEYRTLFHVAMSYGLHEFSASRIIRKIDNPSYG
;
A
#
# COMPACT_ATOMS: atom_id res chain seq x y z
N MET A 1 38.15 25.92 3.29
CA MET A 1 36.80 25.99 2.70
C MET A 1 36.44 24.63 2.12
N ILE A 2 35.79 23.78 2.92
CA ILE A 2 35.29 22.48 2.46
C ILE A 2 33.83 22.68 2.05
N ASN A 3 33.50 22.32 0.81
CA ASN A 3 32.18 22.50 0.21
C ASN A 3 31.10 21.90 1.12
N LYS A 4 30.16 22.74 1.58
CA LYS A 4 28.97 22.37 2.37
C LYS A 4 28.08 21.29 1.72
N LEU A 5 28.35 20.90 0.47
CA LEU A 5 27.68 19.80 -0.24
C LEU A 5 28.17 18.40 0.17
N SER A 6 29.36 18.26 0.77
CA SER A 6 29.91 16.96 1.20
C SER A 6 29.15 16.32 2.38
N ILE A 7 28.45 17.13 3.18
CA ILE A 7 27.66 16.65 4.34
C ILE A 7 26.33 16.02 3.88
N PHE A 8 25.82 16.38 2.69
CA PHE A 8 24.62 15.76 2.14
C PHE A 8 24.82 14.31 1.66
N TYR A 9 26.06 13.91 1.35
CA TYR A 9 26.37 12.60 0.78
C TYR A 9 26.93 11.58 1.78
N SER A 10 27.34 12.01 2.99
CA SER A 10 28.00 11.11 3.95
C SER A 10 27.16 10.71 5.18
N HIS A 11 25.95 11.27 5.33
CA HIS A 11 25.01 10.85 6.38
C HIS A 11 23.57 10.61 5.88
N ARG A 12 23.44 10.23 4.60
CA ARG A 12 22.16 9.87 3.97
C ARG A 12 21.93 8.36 3.94
N LYS A 13 22.25 7.68 5.04
CA LYS A 13 21.82 6.29 5.28
C LYS A 13 21.12 6.26 6.63
N SER A 14 19.78 6.32 6.63
CA SER A 14 18.88 5.73 7.64
C SER A 14 17.51 6.44 7.82
N MET A 15 17.21 7.62 7.25
CA MET A 15 16.07 8.39 7.81
C MET A 15 15.21 9.25 6.86
N PHE A 16 14.98 8.87 5.59
CA PHE A 16 14.03 9.63 4.74
C PHE A 16 13.15 8.86 3.73
N TYR A 17 13.14 7.52 3.70
CA TYR A 17 12.28 6.76 2.76
C TYR A 17 11.44 5.63 3.40
N TYR A 18 10.94 5.85 4.62
CA TYR A 18 9.99 4.93 5.27
C TYR A 18 8.75 5.64 5.86
N HIS A 19 8.54 6.92 5.56
CA HIS A 19 7.41 7.68 6.10
C HIS A 19 6.31 7.89 5.05
N TRP A 20 5.55 6.84 4.77
CA TRP A 20 4.10 6.94 4.52
C TRP A 20 3.49 5.54 4.39
N TYR A 21 3.25 4.90 5.54
CA TYR A 21 2.35 3.77 5.60
C TYR A 21 1.05 4.20 6.25
N MET A 22 -0.02 4.17 5.46
CA MET A 22 -1.35 4.52 5.89
C MET A 22 -2.15 3.26 6.13
N LYS A 23 -2.23 2.86 7.41
CA LYS A 23 -3.19 1.87 7.86
C LYS A 23 -4.61 2.39 7.62
N TYR A 24 -5.50 1.55 7.11
CA TYR A 24 -6.90 1.90 6.93
C TYR A 24 -7.53 2.40 8.23
N SER A 25 -7.14 1.81 9.38
CA SER A 25 -7.59 2.23 10.70
C SER A 25 -7.34 3.71 11.03
N LYS A 26 -6.30 4.31 10.44
CA LYS A 26 -5.94 5.72 10.62
C LYS A 26 -6.64 6.65 9.62
N ILE A 27 -6.91 6.16 8.41
CA ILE A 27 -7.43 7.01 7.32
C ILE A 27 -8.94 6.95 7.16
N LYS A 28 -9.60 5.92 7.71
CA LYS A 28 -11.06 5.76 7.65
C LYS A 28 -11.85 6.90 8.32
N THR A 29 -11.19 7.68 9.18
CA THR A 29 -11.78 8.83 9.88
C THR A 29 -11.57 10.15 9.16
N LEU A 30 -10.82 10.16 8.05
CA LEU A 30 -10.62 11.36 7.23
C LEU A 30 -11.92 11.77 6.56
N SER A 31 -12.07 13.07 6.32
CA SER A 31 -13.14 13.57 5.44
C SER A 31 -12.98 13.01 4.02
N SER A 32 -14.08 12.89 3.27
CA SER A 32 -14.06 12.37 1.90
C SER A 32 -13.07 13.10 0.99
N SER A 33 -12.89 14.42 1.17
CA SER A 33 -11.92 15.23 0.42
C SER A 33 -10.47 14.87 0.76
N GLN A 34 -10.16 14.76 2.06
CA GLN A 34 -8.84 14.34 2.54
C GLN A 34 -8.52 12.91 2.08
N PHE A 35 -9.47 11.99 2.23
CA PHE A 35 -9.33 10.60 1.77
C PHE A 35 -9.04 10.56 0.28
N LYS A 36 -9.82 11.27 -0.55
CA LYS A 36 -9.61 11.32 -2.00
C LYS A 36 -8.25 11.88 -2.37
N ARG A 37 -7.82 12.96 -1.71
CA ARG A 37 -6.48 13.54 -1.93
C ARG A 37 -5.35 12.58 -1.55
N LEU A 38 -5.58 11.75 -0.54
CA LEU A 38 -4.62 10.80 0.00
C LEU A 38 -4.50 9.52 -0.84
N VAL A 39 -5.66 8.91 -1.18
CA VAL A 39 -5.75 7.58 -1.78
C VAL A 39 -5.93 7.66 -3.31
N GLY A 40 -6.36 8.81 -3.84
CA GLY A 40 -6.62 9.02 -5.27
C GLY A 40 -8.05 8.72 -5.70
N ILE A 41 -8.86 8.08 -4.85
CA ILE A 41 -10.27 7.74 -5.11
C ILE A 41 -11.19 8.14 -3.97
N GLN A 42 -12.50 8.25 -4.22
CA GLN A 42 -13.47 8.55 -3.16
C GLN A 42 -13.57 7.38 -2.16
N SER A 43 -13.88 7.71 -0.89
CA SER A 43 -14.07 6.68 0.14
C SER A 43 -15.22 5.73 -0.17
N SER A 44 -16.28 6.20 -0.85
CA SER A 44 -17.39 5.36 -1.32
C SER A 44 -16.89 4.30 -2.31
N THR A 45 -16.18 4.72 -3.35
CA THR A 45 -15.58 3.82 -4.35
C THR A 45 -14.62 2.82 -3.70
N PHE A 46 -13.81 3.25 -2.73
CA PHE A 46 -12.94 2.35 -1.98
C PHE A 46 -13.73 1.24 -1.25
N LEU A 47 -14.86 1.58 -0.64
CA LEU A 47 -15.71 0.62 0.06
C LEU A 47 -16.40 -0.34 -0.92
N GLU A 48 -16.86 0.14 -2.07
CA GLU A 48 -17.43 -0.71 -3.13
C GLU A 48 -16.40 -1.73 -3.64
N MET A 49 -15.17 -1.29 -3.92
CA MET A 49 -14.07 -2.19 -4.31
C MET A 49 -13.78 -3.23 -3.22
N LEU A 50 -13.78 -2.80 -1.96
CA LEU A 50 -13.56 -3.69 -0.82
C LEU A 50 -14.66 -4.75 -0.69
N GLU A 51 -15.92 -4.39 -0.94
CA GLU A 51 -17.04 -5.33 -0.93
C GLU A 51 -16.92 -6.39 -2.03
N VAL A 52 -16.59 -5.97 -3.25
CA VAL A 52 -16.32 -6.89 -4.37
C VAL A 52 -15.19 -7.86 -4.01
N LEU A 53 -14.11 -7.37 -3.41
CA LEU A 53 -12.99 -8.21 -2.96
C LEU A 53 -13.37 -9.17 -1.83
N LYS A 54 -14.25 -8.76 -0.91
CA LYS A 54 -14.74 -9.64 0.16
C LYS A 54 -15.56 -10.79 -0.41
N ILE A 55 -16.44 -10.50 -1.36
CA ILE A 55 -17.28 -11.51 -2.03
C ILE A 55 -16.40 -12.46 -2.85
N SER A 56 -15.45 -11.95 -3.62
CA SER A 56 -14.59 -12.78 -4.46
C SER A 56 -13.69 -13.70 -3.64
N GLN A 57 -13.18 -13.22 -2.49
CA GLN A 57 -12.29 -14.01 -1.63
C GLN A 57 -13.02 -14.96 -0.68
N ALA A 58 -14.34 -14.81 -0.49
CA ALA A 58 -15.12 -15.70 0.36
C ALA A 58 -15.06 -17.17 -0.10
N ASN A 59 -14.97 -17.38 -1.42
CA ASN A 59 -14.94 -18.72 -2.04
C ASN A 59 -13.51 -19.19 -2.37
N THR A 60 -12.52 -18.32 -2.19
CA THR A 60 -11.10 -18.52 -2.53
C THR A 60 -10.27 -18.59 -1.24
N GLN A 61 -10.46 -19.67 -0.46
CA GLN A 61 -9.64 -19.93 0.75
C GLN A 61 -8.44 -20.84 0.47
N ARG A 62 -7.89 -20.84 -0.75
CA ARG A 62 -6.66 -21.59 -1.03
C ARG A 62 -5.41 -20.75 -0.73
N GLY A 63 -4.64 -21.19 0.26
CA GLY A 63 -3.29 -20.68 0.53
C GLY A 63 -3.11 -20.00 1.89
N ARG A 64 -1.87 -19.58 2.15
CA ARG A 64 -1.50 -18.91 3.42
C ARG A 64 -2.14 -17.52 3.48
N PRO A 65 -2.85 -17.18 4.58
CA PRO A 65 -3.42 -15.85 4.74
C PRO A 65 -2.31 -14.79 4.77
N SER A 66 -2.61 -13.63 4.18
CA SER A 66 -1.75 -12.45 4.26
C SER A 66 -1.65 -11.95 5.70
N SER A 67 -0.51 -11.36 6.06
CA SER A 67 -0.35 -10.65 7.35
C SER A 67 -1.06 -9.30 7.38
N LEU A 68 -1.49 -8.78 6.22
CA LEU A 68 -2.23 -7.53 6.11
C LEU A 68 -3.74 -7.78 6.05
N LEU A 69 -4.51 -6.89 6.67
CA LEU A 69 -5.96 -6.82 6.49
C LEU A 69 -6.30 -6.49 5.03
N LEU A 70 -7.48 -6.90 4.57
CA LEU A 70 -7.89 -6.73 3.18
C LEU A 70 -7.93 -5.24 2.78
N GLU A 71 -8.35 -4.38 3.69
CA GLU A 71 -8.36 -2.92 3.51
C GLU A 71 -6.95 -2.38 3.29
N ASP A 72 -5.97 -2.84 4.07
CA ASP A 72 -4.57 -2.45 3.94
C ASP A 72 -3.94 -3.00 2.66
N GLN A 73 -4.36 -4.20 2.22
CA GLN A 73 -3.96 -4.78 0.94
C GLN A 73 -4.46 -3.93 -0.23
N LEU A 74 -5.73 -3.51 -0.21
CA LEU A 74 -6.29 -2.65 -1.25
C LEU A 74 -5.58 -1.28 -1.28
N LEU A 75 -5.34 -0.66 -0.12
CA LEU A 75 -4.57 0.59 -0.04
C LEU A 75 -3.16 0.44 -0.60
N MET A 76 -2.49 -0.67 -0.29
CA MET A 76 -1.16 -0.95 -0.81
C MET A 76 -1.17 -1.01 -2.35
N THR A 77 -2.14 -1.73 -2.92
CA THR A 77 -2.30 -1.86 -4.36
C THR A 77 -2.62 -0.54 -5.04
N LEU A 78 -3.53 0.27 -4.47
CA LEU A 78 -3.82 1.61 -4.98
C LEU A 78 -2.58 2.51 -4.95
N SER A 79 -1.79 2.45 -3.87
CA SER A 79 -0.53 3.20 -3.77
C SER A 79 0.51 2.78 -4.82
N TYR A 80 0.53 1.49 -5.18
CA TYR A 80 1.39 0.96 -6.23
C TYR A 80 0.97 1.47 -7.61
N TRP A 81 -0.34 1.43 -7.92
CA TRP A 81 -0.87 1.89 -9.21
C TRP A 81 -0.78 3.41 -9.39
N CYS A 82 -1.11 4.19 -8.37
CA CYS A 82 -1.21 5.64 -8.50
C CYS A 82 0.15 6.35 -8.44
N GLU A 83 1.11 5.81 -7.70
CA GLU A 83 2.41 6.47 -7.47
C GLU A 83 3.56 5.81 -8.21
N TYR A 84 3.30 4.75 -8.99
CA TYR A 84 4.30 4.00 -9.76
C TYR A 84 5.54 3.61 -8.93
N ARG A 85 5.35 3.37 -7.63
CA ARG A 85 6.44 2.98 -6.72
C ARG A 85 6.92 1.58 -7.05
N THR A 86 8.21 1.33 -6.86
CA THR A 86 8.75 -0.03 -6.97
C THR A 86 8.12 -0.96 -5.93
N LEU A 87 7.99 -2.25 -6.26
CA LEU A 87 7.47 -3.26 -5.33
C LEU A 87 8.28 -3.29 -4.04
N PHE A 88 9.61 -3.16 -4.11
CA PHE A 88 10.47 -3.04 -2.94
C PHE A 88 10.08 -1.88 -2.02
N HIS A 89 9.87 -0.67 -2.58
CA HIS A 89 9.50 0.49 -1.77
C HIS A 89 8.12 0.30 -1.12
N VAL A 90 7.14 -0.21 -1.88
CA VAL A 90 5.81 -0.51 -1.35
C VAL A 90 5.88 -1.57 -0.25
N ALA A 91 6.62 -2.66 -0.47
CA ALA A 91 6.78 -3.73 0.52
C ALA A 91 7.38 -3.22 1.83
N MET A 92 8.43 -2.40 1.73
CA MET A 92 9.09 -1.83 2.89
C MET A 92 8.17 -0.90 3.71
N SER A 93 7.32 -0.10 3.07
CA SER A 93 6.32 0.70 3.78
C SER A 93 5.39 -0.16 4.63
N TYR A 94 5.05 -1.36 4.17
CA TYR A 94 4.13 -2.28 4.85
C TYR A 94 4.84 -3.32 5.74
N GLY A 95 6.17 -3.23 5.90
CA GLY A 95 6.96 -4.21 6.65
C GLY A 95 6.92 -5.62 6.04
N LEU A 96 6.81 -5.70 4.72
CA LEU A 96 6.74 -6.94 3.95
C LEU A 96 8.02 -7.20 3.16
N HIS A 97 8.24 -8.46 2.81
CA HIS A 97 9.17 -8.81 1.74
C HIS A 97 8.57 -8.44 0.38
N GLU A 98 9.42 -8.06 -0.59
CA GLU A 98 8.99 -7.65 -1.93
C GLU A 98 8.09 -8.69 -2.61
N PHE A 99 8.46 -9.97 -2.51
CA PHE A 99 7.66 -11.08 -3.02
C PHE A 99 6.25 -11.15 -2.40
N SER A 100 6.12 -10.84 -1.11
CA SER A 100 4.82 -10.81 -0.42
C SER A 100 3.94 -9.67 -0.93
N ALA A 101 4.49 -8.46 -1.10
CA ALA A 101 3.76 -7.34 -1.67
C ALA A 101 3.31 -7.64 -3.12
N SER A 102 4.21 -8.24 -3.91
CA SER A 102 3.93 -8.66 -5.28
C SER A 102 2.77 -9.66 -5.37
N ARG A 103 2.70 -10.65 -4.47
CA ARG A 103 1.57 -11.60 -4.40
C ARG A 103 0.26 -10.92 -4.01
N ILE A 104 0.30 -10.01 -3.05
CA ILE A 104 -0.89 -9.28 -2.61
C ILE A 104 -1.42 -8.40 -3.75
N ILE A 105 -0.56 -7.64 -4.41
CA ILE A 105 -0.96 -6.77 -5.54
C ILE A 105 -1.61 -7.61 -6.64
N ARG A 106 -0.99 -8.74 -7.04
CA ARG A 106 -1.61 -9.65 -8.03
C ARG A 106 -2.96 -10.21 -7.59
N LYS A 107 -3.09 -10.55 -6.30
CA LYS A 107 -4.35 -11.07 -5.75
C LYS A 107 -5.48 -10.03 -5.78
N ILE A 108 -5.15 -8.77 -5.51
CA ILE A 108 -6.10 -7.66 -5.56
C ILE A 108 -6.44 -7.28 -7.02
N ASP A 109 -5.45 -7.30 -7.90
CA ASP A 109 -5.61 -7.01 -9.34
C ASP A 109 -6.47 -8.05 -10.05
N ASN A 110 -6.28 -9.34 -9.71
CA ASN A 110 -6.98 -10.46 -10.34
C ASN A 110 -7.65 -11.36 -9.29
N PRO A 111 -8.79 -10.94 -8.73
CA PRO A 111 -9.45 -11.66 -7.65
C PRO A 111 -9.97 -13.06 -8.03
N SER A 112 -10.16 -13.35 -9.32
CA SER A 112 -10.69 -14.63 -9.82
C SER A 112 -9.64 -15.74 -10.00
N TYR A 113 -8.34 -15.44 -9.87
CA TYR A 113 -7.24 -16.39 -10.11
C TYR A 113 -6.53 -16.89 -8.84
N GLY A 114 -7.20 -16.79 -7.68
CA GLY A 114 -6.70 -17.29 -6.39
C GLY A 114 -7.40 -18.55 -5.93
#